data_AF-W1Y7V1-F1
#
_entry.id   AF-W1Y7V1-F1
#
_cell.length_a   1.000
_cell.length_b   1.000
_cell.length_c   1.000
_cell.angle_alpha   90.00
_cell.angle_beta   90.00
_cell.angle_gamma   90.00
#
_symmetry.space_group_name_H-M   'P 1'
#
loop_
_entity.id
_entity.type
_entity.pdbx_description
1 polymer ?
#
loop_
_entity_poly.entity_id
_entity_poly.type
_entity_poly.pdbx_seq_one_letter_code
_entity_poly.pdbx_strand_id
1 'polypeptide(L)' 'IVGQIVIYCEDHNKAIEELELDELLKFSPVFEQDIYDFIDYNNIIEKGIKKNLK' A
#
# COMPACT_ATOMS: atom_id res chain seq x y z
N ILE A 1 -10.33 6.19 7.38
CA ILE A 1 -9.37 5.10 7.07
C ILE A 1 -8.30 5.58 6.10
N VAL A 2 -8.52 5.63 4.78
CA VAL A 2 -7.46 6.00 3.80
C VAL A 2 -6.80 7.36 4.11
N GLY A 3 -7.58 8.41 4.36
CA GLY A 3 -7.02 9.73 4.71
C GLY A 3 -6.18 9.74 5.99
N GLN A 4 -6.51 8.89 6.98
CA GLN A 4 -5.71 8.80 8.22
C GLN A 4 -4.39 8.08 7.97
N ILE A 5 -4.38 7.10 7.08
CA ILE A 5 -3.15 6.40 6.67
C ILE A 5 -2.24 7.36 5.91
N VAL A 6 -2.79 8.15 4.98
CA VAL A 6 -2.02 9.17 4.24
C VAL A 6 -1.37 10.17 5.19
N ILE A 7 -2.14 10.72 6.15
CA ILE A 7 -1.59 11.65 7.16
C ILE A 7 -0.48 10.97 7.99
N TYR A 8 -0.67 9.72 8.42
CA TYR A 8 0.34 8.98 9.17
C TYR A 8 1.63 8.78 8.37
N CYS A 9 1.50 8.39 7.11
CA CYS A 9 2.60 8.25 6.16
C CYS A 9 3.35 9.58 5.98
N GLU A 10 2.63 10.69 5.79
CA GLU A 10 3.20 12.03 5.65
C GLU A 10 3.93 12.47 6.93
N ASP A 11 3.32 12.29 8.11
CA ASP A 11 3.90 12.66 9.40
C ASP A 11 5.19 11.87 9.72
N HIS A 12 5.24 10.59 9.33
CA HIS A 12 6.39 9.72 9.59
C HIS A 12 7.37 9.66 8.41
N ASN A 13 7.08 10.40 7.32
CA ASN A 13 7.85 10.41 6.08
C ASN A 13 8.13 9.00 5.54
N LYS A 14 7.10 8.14 5.59
CA LYS A 14 7.10 6.75 5.13
C LYS A 14 6.08 6.55 4.01
N ALA A 15 6.40 5.73 3.03
CA ALA A 15 5.42 5.29 2.04
C ALA A 15 4.44 4.28 2.66
N ILE A 16 3.26 4.14 2.05
CA ILE A 16 2.24 3.17 2.50
C ILE A 16 2.73 1.72 2.39
N GLU A 17 3.59 1.43 1.42
CA GLU A 17 4.26 0.14 1.21
C GLU A 17 5.34 -0.17 2.27
N GLU A 18 5.81 0.84 3.02
CA GLU A 18 6.74 0.67 4.14
C GLU A 18 6.01 0.44 5.48
N LEU A 19 4.67 0.48 5.48
CA LEU A 19 3.87 0.18 6.66
C LEU A 19 3.75 -1.33 6.86
N GLU A 20 3.90 -1.76 8.10
CA GLU A 20 3.64 -3.13 8.51
C GLU A 20 2.12 -3.38 8.62
N LEU A 21 1.70 -4.63 8.43
CA LEU A 21 0.28 -5.00 8.49
C LEU A 21 -0.30 -4.67 9.88
N ASP A 22 0.50 -4.82 10.93
CA ASP A 22 0.13 -4.45 12.29
C ASP A 22 -0.15 -2.94 12.43
N GLU A 23 0.50 -2.08 11.65
CA GLU A 23 0.20 -0.65 11.62
C GLU A 23 -1.10 -0.38 10.87
N LEU A 24 -1.31 -1.04 9.73
CA LEU A 24 -2.54 -0.94 8.94
C LEU A 24 -3.76 -1.41 9.76
N LEU A 25 -3.63 -2.52 10.49
CA LEU A 25 -4.66 -3.09 11.37
C LEU A 25 -5.09 -2.13 12.49
N LYS A 26 -4.22 -1.21 12.93
CA LYS A 26 -4.59 -0.16 13.90
C LYS A 26 -5.60 0.83 13.31
N PHE A 27 -5.59 1.04 12.00
CA PHE A 27 -6.55 1.91 11.32
C PHE A 27 -7.86 1.19 11.00
N SER A 28 -7.79 -0.08 10.63
CA SER A 28 -8.97 -0.90 10.38
C SER A 28 -8.64 -2.41 10.40
N PRO A 29 -9.48 -3.26 11.02
CA PRO A 29 -9.29 -4.71 11.00
C PRO A 29 -9.57 -5.36 9.63
N VAL A 30 -9.99 -4.57 8.63
CA VAL A 30 -10.30 -5.06 7.27
C VAL A 30 -9.05 -5.22 6.40
N PHE A 31 -7.87 -4.80 6.89
CA PHE A 31 -6.62 -4.96 6.17
C PHE A 31 -6.09 -6.38 6.37
N GLU A 32 -5.78 -7.05 5.27
CA GLU A 32 -5.18 -8.39 5.25
C GLU A 32 -3.85 -8.34 4.49
N GLN A 33 -3.13 -9.46 4.45
CA GLN A 33 -1.83 -9.55 3.75
C GLN A 33 -1.94 -9.27 2.24
N ASP A 34 -3.13 -9.41 1.67
CA ASP A 34 -3.40 -9.14 0.26
C ASP A 34 -3.19 -7.66 -0.11
N ILE A 35 -3.21 -6.74 0.86
CA ILE A 35 -2.99 -5.30 0.65
C ILE A 35 -1.65 -5.02 -0.05
N TYR A 36 -0.60 -5.79 0.28
CA TYR A 36 0.74 -5.65 -0.30
C TYR A 36 0.77 -5.94 -1.81
N ASP A 37 -0.11 -6.80 -2.30
CA ASP A 37 -0.25 -7.07 -3.74
C ASP A 37 -0.83 -5.88 -4.53
N PHE A 38 -1.42 -4.91 -3.83
CA PHE A 38 -2.03 -3.71 -4.40
C PHE A 38 -1.23 -2.43 -4.13
N ILE A 39 -0.44 -2.38 -3.05
CA ILE A 39 0.35 -1.19 -2.69
C ILE A 39 1.82 -1.29 -3.09
N ASP A 40 2.37 -2.49 -3.32
CA ASP A 40 3.75 -2.64 -3.77
C ASP A 40 3.92 -2.09 -5.20
N TYR A 41 4.79 -1.10 -5.33
CA TYR A 41 5.10 -0.44 -6.58
C TYR A 41 5.58 -1.41 -7.67
N ASN A 42 6.32 -2.47 -7.31
CA ASN A 42 6.78 -3.49 -8.26
C ASN A 42 5.58 -4.27 -8.82
N ASN A 43 4.63 -4.64 -7.97
CA ASN A 43 3.41 -5.32 -8.38
C ASN A 43 2.53 -4.43 -9.28
N ILE A 44 2.48 -3.12 -9.01
CA ILE A 44 1.73 -2.16 -9.83
C ILE A 44 2.41 -1.97 -11.19
N ILE A 45 3.74 -1.97 -11.25
CA ILE A 45 4.50 -1.92 -12.51
C ILE A 45 4.27 -3.19 -13.34
N GLU A 46 4.25 -4.37 -12.72
CA GLU A 46 3.92 -5.62 -13.41
C GLU A 46 2.47 -5.67 -13.89
N LYS A 47 1.51 -5.17 -13.10
CA LYS A 47 0.08 -5.16 -13.46
C LYS A 47 -0.33 -4.01 -14.39
N GLY A 48 0.39 -2.88 -14.35
CA GLY A 48 -0.04 -1.60 -14.92
C GLY A 48 0.62 -1.20 -16.24
N ILE A 49 1.72 -1.85 -16.65
CA ILE A 49 2.35 -1.49 -17.92
C ILE A 49 1.72 -2.30 -19.07
N LYS A 50 0.81 -1.64 -19.79
CA LYS A 50 0.38 -1.96 -21.18
C LYS A 50 1.55 -2.05 -22.21
N LYS A 51 2.81 -2.28 -21.82
CA LYS A 51 4.00 -2.40 -22.69
C LYS A 51 4.59 -3.82 -22.71
N ASN A 52 3.86 -4.83 -22.22
CA ASN A 52 4.02 -6.20 -22.73
C ASN A 52 2.98 -6.53 -23.81
N LEU A 53 2.52 -5.51 -24.55
CA LEU A 53 2.02 -5.71 -25.92
C LEU A 53 3.25 -6.06 -26.77
N LYS A 54 3.53 -7.37 -26.92
CA LYS A 54 4.23 -7.86 -28.10
C LYS A 54 3.35 -7.69 -29.33
#